data_AF-A0A382C1V3-F1
#
_entry.id   AF-A0A382C1V3-F1
#
_cell.length_a   1.000
_cell.length_b   1.000
_cell.length_c   1.000
_cell.angle_alpha   90.00
_cell.angle_beta   90.00
_cell.angle_gamma   90.00
#
_symmetry.space_group_name_H-M   'P 1'
#
loop_
_entity.id
_entity.type
_entity.pdbx_description
1 polymer ?
#
loop_
_entity_poly.entity_id
_entity_poly.type
_entity_poly.pdbx_seq_one_letter_code
_entity_poly.pdbx_strand_id
1 'polypeptide(L)' 'GLKENVVVGRLIPAGTGMEFHDQMAAKKARDSVESMLSEEEIEAALRQELQESEE' A
#
# COMPACT_ATOMS: atom_id res chain seq x y z
N GLY A 1 5.05 6.92 -14.20
CA GLY A 1 5.82 6.80 -15.47
C GLY A 1 7.01 7.76 -15.50
N LEU A 2 7.98 7.55 -16.40
CA LEU A 2 9.25 8.30 -16.39
C LEU A 2 9.04 9.82 -16.55
N LYS A 3 8.27 10.24 -17.55
CA LYS A 3 7.92 11.66 -17.78
C LYS A 3 7.22 12.29 -16.58
N GLU A 4 6.25 11.58 -16.01
CA GLU A 4 5.43 12.05 -14.90
C GLU A 4 6.31 12.33 -13.67
N ASN A 5 7.27 11.45 -13.39
CA ASN A 5 8.20 11.58 -12.28
C ASN A 5 9.15 12.78 -12.46
N VAL A 6 9.60 13.05 -13.68
CA VAL A 6 10.38 14.27 -13.98
C VAL A 6 9.57 15.53 -13.71
N VAL A 7 8.31 15.58 -14.16
CA VAL A 7 7.44 16.76 -14.02
C VAL A 7 7.18 17.12 -12.55
N VAL A 8 7.03 16.11 -11.70
CA VAL A 8 6.75 16.28 -10.26
C VAL A 8 8.01 16.30 -9.38
N GLY A 9 9.20 16.24 -9.96
CA GLY A 9 10.47 16.28 -9.23
C GLY A 9 10.78 15.04 -8.39
N ARG A 10 10.17 13.89 -8.71
CA ARG A 10 10.47 12.61 -8.06
C ARG A 10 11.54 11.85 -8.83
N LEU A 11 12.24 10.95 -8.14
CA LEU A 11 13.24 10.09 -8.76
C LEU A 11 12.59 9.22 -9.85
N ILE A 12 13.18 9.23 -11.04
CA ILE A 12 12.71 8.43 -12.18
C ILE A 12 13.12 6.95 -12.04
N PRO A 13 12.30 6.00 -12.51
CA PRO A 13 12.65 4.57 -12.47
C PRO A 13 13.58 4.24 -13.65
N ALA A 14 14.82 4.72 -13.60
CA ALA A 14 15.85 4.44 -14.59
C ALA A 14 17.25 4.57 -13.96
N GLY A 15 18.20 3.74 -14.40
CA GLY A 15 19.57 3.77 -13.89
C GLY A 15 19.64 3.63 -12.37
N THR A 16 20.33 4.57 -11.70
CA THR A 16 20.43 4.63 -10.22
C THR A 16 19.07 4.83 -9.54
N GLY A 17 18.08 5.37 -10.25
CA GLY A 17 16.73 5.51 -9.72
C GLY A 17 15.97 4.19 -9.61
N MET A 18 16.40 3.14 -10.32
CA MET A 18 15.74 1.83 -10.28
C MET A 18 15.90 1.15 -8.92
N GLU A 19 17.10 1.20 -8.32
CA GLU A 19 17.35 0.60 -7.00
C GLU A 19 16.44 1.19 -5.90
N PHE A 20 16.21 2.50 -5.94
CA PHE A 20 15.31 3.16 -4.99
C PHE A 20 13.86 2.72 -5.18
N HIS A 21 13.41 2.63 -6.44
CA HIS A 21 12.07 2.15 -6.77
C HIS A 21 11.89 0.68 -6.40
N ASP A 22 12.90 -0.18 -6.60
CA ASP A 22 12.86 -1.60 -6.24
C ASP A 22 12.77 -1.78 -4.71
N GLN A 23 13.53 -1.01 -3.94
CA GLN A 23 13.44 -1.00 -2.48
C GLN A 23 12.06 -0.53 -1.99
N MET A 24 11.52 0.53 -2.60
CA MET A 24 10.17 1.01 -2.31
C MET A 24 9.10 -0.01 -2.70
N ALA A 25 9.26 -0.72 -3.82
CA ALA A 25 8.35 -1.77 -4.25
C ALA A 25 8.39 -2.97 -3.30
N ALA A 26 9.58 -3.40 -2.85
CA ALA A 26 9.74 -4.45 -1.86
C ALA A 26 9.16 -4.06 -0.49
N LYS A 27 9.38 -2.81 -0.06
CA LYS A 27 8.74 -2.28 1.16
C LYS A 27 7.23 -2.22 0.99
N LYS A 28 6.72 -1.69 -0.12
CA LYS A 28 5.28 -1.65 -0.39
C LYS A 28 4.68 -3.05 -0.48
N ALA A 29 5.39 -4.05 -0.99
CA ALA A 29 4.92 -5.43 -0.99
C ALA A 29 4.83 -5.99 0.44
N ARG A 30 5.82 -5.70 1.30
CA ARG A 30 5.78 -6.07 2.73
C ARG A 30 4.68 -5.32 3.47
N ASP A 31 4.61 -4.00 3.34
CA ASP A 31 3.56 -3.17 3.91
C ASP A 31 2.19 -3.51 3.30
N SER A 32 2.09 -4.03 2.08
CA SER A 32 0.83 -4.51 1.49
C SER A 32 0.43 -5.87 2.05
N VAL A 33 1.39 -6.71 2.43
CA VAL A 33 1.12 -7.96 3.15
C VAL A 33 0.74 -7.67 4.60
N GLU A 34 1.29 -6.62 5.21
CA GLU A 34 1.00 -6.20 6.59
C GLU A 34 -0.24 -5.28 6.69
N SER A 35 -0.56 -4.49 5.65
CA SER A 35 -1.79 -3.69 5.56
C SER A 35 -2.97 -4.43 4.91
N MET A 36 -2.74 -5.65 4.43
CA MET A 36 -3.79 -6.66 4.45
C MET A 36 -3.99 -7.08 5.90
N LEU A 37 -4.62 -6.18 6.68
CA LEU A 37 -5.53 -6.58 7.76
C LEU A 37 -6.22 -7.84 7.25
N SER A 38 -6.09 -8.94 7.99
CA SER A 38 -6.59 -10.21 7.46
C SER A 38 -8.06 -9.98 7.09
N GLU A 39 -8.52 -10.55 5.97
CA GLU A 39 -9.92 -10.37 5.55
C GLU A 39 -10.88 -10.72 6.71
N GLU A 40 -10.44 -11.61 7.60
CA GLU A 40 -11.12 -12.00 8.83
C GLU A 40 -11.18 -10.88 9.88
N GLU A 41 -10.13 -10.07 10.05
CA GLU A 41 -10.13 -8.90 10.96
C GLU A 41 -11.08 -7.79 10.47
N ILE A 42 -11.11 -7.55 9.16
CA ILE A 42 -12.03 -6.58 8.55
C ILE A 42 -13.48 -7.07 8.67
N GLU A 43 -13.72 -8.36 8.41
CA GLU A 43 -15.06 -8.95 8.54
C GLU A 43 -15.55 -8.96 9.99
N ALA A 44 -14.67 -9.28 10.95
CA ALA A 44 -14.99 -9.27 12.37
C ALA A 44 -15.37 -7.86 12.86
N ALA A 45 -14.59 -6.84 12.49
CA ALA A 45 -14.89 -5.45 12.82
C ALA A 45 -16.24 -5.00 12.23
N LEU A 46 -16.51 -5.35 10.97
CA LEU A 46 -17.76 -5.01 10.30
C LEU A 46 -18.98 -5.70 10.95
N ARG A 47 -18.86 -6.97 11.32
CA ARG A 47 -19.93 -7.72 12.02
C ARG A 47 -20.21 -7.16 13.41
N GLN A 48 -19.17 -6.78 14.14
CA GLN A 48 -19.31 -6.18 15.47
C GLN A 48 -20.09 -4.87 15.39
N GLU A 49 -19.77 -3.99 14.44
CA GLU A 49 -20.44 -2.70 14.31
C GLU A 49 -21.90 -2.82 13.83
N LEU A 50 -22.20 -3.84 13.01
CA LEU A 50 -23.58 -4.18 12.64
C LEU A 50 -24.39 -4.68 13.85
N GLN A 51 -23.83 -5.55 14.69
CA GLN A 51 -24.51 -6.00 15.92
C GLN A 51 -24.72 -4.84 16.90
N GLU A 52 -23.74 -3.95 17.06
CA GLU A 52 -23.84 -2.80 17.96
C GLU A 52 -24.83 -1.75 17.46
N SER A 53 -25.13 -1.70 16.15
CA SER A 53 -26.17 -0.84 15.59
C SER A 53 -27.59 -1.45 15.62
N GLU A 54 -27.71 -2.76 15.84
CA GLU A 54 -29.00 -3.46 15.91
C GLU A 54 -29.55 -3.62 17.35
N GLU A 55 -28.75 -3.32 18.38
CA GLU A 55 -29.18 -3.17 19.79
C GLU A 55 -29.54 -1.72 20.15
#